data_AF-A0A645JZM3-F1
#
_entry.id   AF-A0A645JZM3-F1
#
_cell.length_a   1.000
_cell.length_b   1.000
_cell.length_c   1.000
_cell.angle_alpha   90.00
_cell.angle_beta   90.00
_cell.angle_gamma   90.00
#
_symmetry.space_group_name_H-M   'P 1'
#
loop_
_entity.id
_entity.type
_entity.pdbx_description
1 polymer ?
#
loop_
_entity_poly.entity_id
_entity_poly.type
_entity_poly.pdbx_seq_one_letter_code
_entity_poly.pdbx_strand_id
1 'polypeptide(L)'
;MAGNCDTLAINLAPDSPLPKPVLERYLTWHPESILFQMAAACGRAFRGRGDFEDLRQALEEQFGPELAFLRSMPTILDAGEYVFVHGGVPAMDHMEKLDAWSCMKNDAFLDQGRAFDRWCVVGHWPVTLYRKAVPRFDPLLDRKRHIASIDGGCCVVSGGSSTP
;
A
#
# COMPACT_ATOMS: atom_id res chain seq x y z
N MET A 1 9.52 0.11 0.28
CA MET A 1 8.76 1.36 0.50
C MET A 1 7.47 1.00 1.18
N ALA A 2 6.96 1.86 2.05
CA ALA A 2 5.70 1.62 2.74
C ALA A 2 4.54 1.52 1.74
N GLY A 3 3.78 0.43 1.80
CA GLY A 3 2.50 0.29 1.13
C GLY A 3 1.36 0.88 1.96
N ASN A 4 0.23 1.08 1.32
CA ASN A 4 -1.01 1.46 2.01
C ASN A 4 -1.41 0.42 3.07
N CYS A 5 -1.30 -0.88 2.73
CA CYS A 5 -1.63 -2.01 3.59
C CYS A 5 -0.70 -2.11 4.81
N ASP A 6 0.59 -1.84 4.63
CA ASP A 6 1.60 -1.85 5.70
C ASP A 6 1.34 -0.71 6.70
N THR A 7 1.04 0.48 6.16
CA THR A 7 0.81 1.68 6.97
C THR A 7 -0.43 1.55 7.85
N LEU A 8 -1.44 0.79 7.40
CA LEU A 8 -2.65 0.52 8.19
C LEU A 8 -2.39 -0.39 9.39
N ALA A 9 -1.45 -1.34 9.29
CA ALA A 9 -1.05 -2.20 10.41
C ALA A 9 -0.24 -1.44 11.47
N ILE A 10 0.56 -0.47 11.04
CA ILE A 10 1.42 0.35 11.93
C ILE A 10 0.60 1.42 12.69
N ASN A 11 -0.52 1.87 12.11
CA ASN A 11 -1.29 3.02 12.55
C ASN A 11 -2.44 2.72 13.53
N LEU A 12 -2.25 1.72 14.41
CA LEU A 12 -3.13 1.52 15.57
C LEU A 12 -2.95 2.58 16.67
N ALA A 13 -2.01 3.51 16.49
CA ALA A 13 -1.73 4.57 17.45
C ALA A 13 -2.90 5.56 17.58
N PRO A 14 -3.11 6.16 18.76
CA PRO A 14 -4.10 7.24 18.97
C PRO A 14 -3.92 8.42 18.00
N ASP A 15 -2.67 8.66 17.59
CA ASP A 15 -2.23 9.78 16.75
C ASP A 15 -2.11 9.39 15.27
N SER A 16 -2.71 8.27 14.88
CA SER A 16 -2.75 7.79 13.51
C SER A 16 -3.18 8.91 12.55
N PRO A 17 -2.43 9.17 11.46
CA PRO A 17 -2.82 10.14 10.44
C PRO A 17 -4.04 9.67 9.63
N LEU A 18 -4.49 8.42 9.84
CA LEU A 18 -5.64 7.86 9.15
C LEU A 18 -6.93 8.17 9.93
N PRO A 19 -7.97 8.73 9.27
CA PRO A 19 -9.25 8.94 9.91
C PRO A 19 -9.82 7.61 10.42
N LYS A 20 -10.27 7.59 11.69
CA LYS A 20 -10.80 6.39 12.37
C LYS A 20 -11.84 5.58 11.56
N PRO A 21 -12.77 6.19 10.79
CA PRO A 21 -13.70 5.44 9.94
C PRO A 21 -13.04 4.68 8.76
N VAL A 22 -11.88 5.15 8.30
CA VAL A 22 -11.11 4.50 7.22
C VAL A 22 -10.51 3.19 7.73
N LEU A 23 -9.98 3.19 8.95
CA LEU A 23 -9.41 2.00 9.59
C LEU A 23 -10.48 0.93 9.81
N GLU A 24 -11.65 1.29 10.36
CA GLU A 24 -12.76 0.35 10.58
C GLU A 24 -13.25 -0.29 9.27
N ARG A 25 -13.46 0.54 8.23
CA ARG A 25 -13.89 0.05 6.92
C ARG A 25 -12.83 -0.85 6.27
N TYR A 26 -11.56 -0.49 6.40
CA TYR A 26 -10.46 -1.29 5.88
C TYR A 26 -10.38 -2.67 6.57
N LEU A 27 -10.47 -2.72 7.89
CA LEU A 27 -10.46 -3.98 8.65
C LEU A 27 -11.65 -4.88 8.31
N THR A 28 -12.77 -4.30 7.91
CA THR A 28 -13.95 -5.07 7.48
C THR A 28 -13.73 -5.71 6.11
N TRP A 29 -13.01 -5.04 5.22
CA TRP A 29 -12.79 -5.48 3.84
C TRP A 29 -11.53 -6.32 3.65
N HIS A 30 -10.59 -6.25 4.60
CA HIS A 30 -9.30 -6.93 4.55
C HIS A 30 -9.05 -7.81 5.77
N PRO A 31 -9.87 -8.85 6.01
CA PRO A 31 -9.64 -9.83 7.06
C PRO A 31 -8.31 -10.60 6.89
N GLU A 32 -7.75 -10.61 5.68
CA GLU A 32 -6.44 -11.16 5.35
C GLU A 32 -5.26 -10.26 5.73
N SER A 33 -5.51 -9.04 6.21
CA SER A 33 -4.44 -8.09 6.52
C SER A 33 -3.48 -8.60 7.59
N ILE A 34 -2.22 -8.15 7.51
CA ILE A 34 -1.17 -8.54 8.45
C ILE A 34 -1.54 -8.24 9.91
N LEU A 35 -2.37 -7.22 10.13
CA LEU A 35 -2.89 -6.88 11.45
C LEU A 35 -3.75 -8.01 12.04
N PHE A 36 -4.66 -8.61 11.26
CA PHE A 36 -5.44 -9.77 11.74
C PHE A 36 -4.58 -11.01 11.93
N GLN A 37 -3.59 -11.22 11.06
CA GLN A 37 -2.66 -12.35 11.18
C GLN A 37 -1.83 -12.24 12.46
N MET A 38 -1.29 -11.04 12.76
CA MET A 38 -0.56 -10.79 13.99
C MET A 38 -1.47 -10.87 15.23
N ALA A 39 -2.69 -10.31 15.16
CA ALA A 39 -3.68 -10.43 16.25
C ALA A 39 -4.01 -11.90 16.57
N ALA A 40 -4.25 -12.71 15.53
CA ALA A 40 -4.50 -14.14 15.67
C ALA A 40 -3.29 -14.88 16.26
N ALA A 41 -2.06 -14.51 15.86
CA ALA A 41 -0.82 -15.06 16.42
C ALA A 41 -0.61 -14.70 17.90
N CYS A 42 -1.14 -13.56 18.36
CA CYS A 42 -1.23 -13.20 19.78
C CYS A 42 -2.34 -13.96 20.54
N GLY A 43 -3.14 -14.80 19.87
CA GLY A 43 -4.34 -15.42 20.44
C GLY A 43 -5.47 -14.42 20.71
N ARG A 44 -5.46 -13.25 20.05
CA ARG A 44 -6.44 -12.19 20.24
C ARG A 44 -7.40 -12.13 19.05
N ALA A 45 -8.69 -12.13 19.36
CA ALA A 45 -9.72 -11.85 18.36
C ALA A 45 -10.02 -10.34 18.38
N PHE A 46 -9.88 -9.69 17.23
CA PHE A 46 -10.32 -8.30 17.07
C PHE A 46 -11.85 -8.27 16.97
N ARG A 47 -12.52 -7.70 17.98
CA ARG A 47 -14.00 -7.62 18.03
C ARG A 47 -14.53 -6.21 17.80
N GLY A 48 -13.64 -5.23 17.80
CA GLY A 48 -13.95 -3.86 17.40
C GLY A 48 -13.05 -2.84 18.09
N ARG A 49 -13.52 -1.59 18.10
CA ARG A 49 -12.74 -0.43 18.53
C ARG A 49 -12.21 -0.46 19.95
N GLY A 50 -12.90 -1.16 20.85
CA GLY A 50 -12.51 -1.27 22.26
C GLY A 50 -11.18 -2.00 22.45
N ASP A 51 -10.78 -2.81 21.47
CA ASP A 51 -9.62 -3.69 21.58
C ASP A 51 -8.32 -3.06 21.04
N PHE A 52 -8.38 -1.83 20.50
CA PHE A 52 -7.24 -1.25 19.77
C PHE A 52 -6.00 -1.04 20.63
N GLU A 53 -6.16 -0.53 21.84
CA GLU A 53 -5.01 -0.26 22.71
C GLU A 53 -4.38 -1.56 23.23
N ASP A 54 -5.22 -2.51 23.66
CA ASP A 54 -4.78 -3.84 24.09
C ASP A 54 -4.10 -4.61 22.95
N LEU A 55 -4.63 -4.49 21.73
CA LEU A 55 -4.03 -5.09 20.54
C LEU A 55 -2.70 -4.41 20.22
N ARG A 56 -2.63 -3.07 20.24
CA ARG A 56 -1.39 -2.33 20.03
C ARG A 56 -0.31 -2.79 21.00
N GLN A 57 -0.61 -2.85 22.29
CA GLN A 57 0.35 -3.29 23.29
C GLN A 57 0.85 -4.71 23.02
N ALA A 58 -0.07 -5.65 22.76
CA ALA A 58 0.31 -7.03 22.48
C ALA A 58 1.18 -7.17 21.22
N LEU A 59 0.88 -6.37 20.19
CA LEU A 59 1.66 -6.35 18.95
C LEU A 59 3.06 -5.76 19.16
N GLU A 60 3.19 -4.70 19.96
CA GLU A 60 4.51 -4.12 20.29
C GLU A 60 5.37 -5.09 21.11
N GLU A 61 4.75 -5.81 22.05
CA GLU A 61 5.45 -6.79 22.89
C GLU A 61 5.93 -8.00 22.07
N GLN A 62 5.13 -8.47 21.11
CA GLN A 62 5.42 -9.71 20.37
C GLN A 62 6.10 -9.49 19.01
N PHE A 63 5.87 -8.36 18.35
CA PHE A 63 6.33 -8.04 16.99
C PHE A 63 7.09 -6.71 16.90
N GLY A 64 7.68 -6.25 18.02
CA GLY A 64 8.45 -5.01 18.07
C GLY A 64 9.47 -4.85 16.93
N PRO A 65 10.31 -5.87 16.60
CA PRO A 65 11.25 -5.79 15.49
C PRO A 65 10.58 -5.61 14.12
N GLU A 66 9.51 -6.36 13.83
CA GLU A 66 8.76 -6.28 12.58
C GLU A 66 8.07 -4.92 12.44
N LEU A 67 7.45 -4.43 13.52
CA LEU A 67 6.83 -3.11 13.55
C LEU A 67 7.87 -2.00 13.37
N ALA A 68 9.05 -2.13 13.99
CA ALA A 68 10.15 -1.19 13.79
C ALA A 68 10.64 -1.18 12.33
N PHE A 69 10.76 -2.36 11.71
CA PHE A 69 11.08 -2.47 10.29
C PHE A 69 10.04 -1.75 9.44
N LEU A 70 8.75 -2.06 9.62
CA LEU A 70 7.66 -1.43 8.87
C LEU A 70 7.65 0.09 9.04
N ARG A 71 7.87 0.61 10.26
CA ARG A 71 7.97 2.04 10.56
C ARG A 71 9.17 2.72 9.91
N SER A 72 10.26 1.99 9.70
CA SER A 72 11.48 2.51 9.08
C SER A 72 11.37 2.61 7.55
N MET A 73 10.35 1.99 6.94
CA MET A 73 10.21 1.95 5.49
C MET A 73 9.87 3.35 4.94
N PRO A 74 10.65 3.88 3.98
CA PRO A 74 10.37 5.18 3.40
C PRO A 74 9.11 5.13 2.53
N THR A 75 8.37 6.23 2.49
CA THR A 75 7.25 6.41 1.54
C THR A 75 7.76 6.51 0.10
N ILE A 76 8.85 7.26 -0.09
CA ILE A 76 9.50 7.48 -1.38
C ILE A 76 10.99 7.18 -1.21
N LEU A 77 11.55 6.40 -2.13
CA LEU A 77 12.99 6.15 -2.20
C LEU A 77 13.55 6.81 -3.47
N ASP A 78 14.35 7.85 -3.30
CA ASP A 78 15.10 8.49 -4.38
C ASP A 78 16.48 7.80 -4.54
N ALA A 79 16.73 7.24 -5.72
CA ALA A 79 17.95 6.53 -6.08
C ALA A 79 18.62 7.16 -7.32
N GLY A 80 18.53 8.49 -7.48
CA GLY A 80 19.08 9.19 -8.64
C GLY A 80 18.14 9.05 -9.83
N GLU A 81 18.51 8.31 -10.86
CA GLU A 81 17.69 8.15 -12.09
C GLU A 81 16.35 7.43 -11.85
N TYR A 82 16.14 6.88 -10.65
CA TYR A 82 14.95 6.15 -10.26
C TYR A 82 14.35 6.72 -8.97
N VAL A 83 13.05 6.96 -8.99
CA VAL A 83 12.22 7.25 -7.83
C VAL A 83 11.29 6.06 -7.67
N PHE A 84 11.38 5.40 -6.53
CA PHE A 84 10.44 4.35 -6.17
C PHE A 84 9.39 4.96 -5.24
N VAL A 85 8.11 4.69 -5.52
CA VAL A 85 6.97 5.06 -4.66
C VAL A 85 5.86 4.01 -4.80
N HIS A 86 5.10 3.73 -3.75
CA HIS A 86 4.10 2.66 -3.81
C HIS A 86 2.98 2.94 -4.83
N GLY A 87 2.30 4.09 -4.75
CA GLY A 87 1.21 4.45 -5.67
C GLY A 87 1.61 5.42 -6.79
N GLY A 88 2.59 6.29 -6.55
CA GLY A 88 3.00 7.31 -7.52
C GLY A 88 3.07 8.70 -6.91
N VAL A 89 3.87 9.58 -7.50
CA VAL A 89 3.99 11.00 -7.08
C VAL A 89 3.37 11.93 -8.12
N PRO A 90 2.78 13.07 -7.70
CA PRO A 90 2.25 14.04 -8.66
C PRO A 90 3.35 14.78 -9.42
N ALA A 91 4.52 14.96 -8.79
CA ALA A 91 5.70 15.62 -9.33
C ALA A 91 6.96 15.11 -8.58
N MET A 92 8.15 15.38 -9.14
CA MET A 92 9.44 14.93 -8.57
C MET A 92 10.24 16.06 -7.90
N ASP A 93 9.70 17.27 -7.88
CA ASP A 93 10.20 18.39 -7.09
C ASP A 93 9.62 18.34 -5.67
N HIS A 94 10.44 18.72 -4.69
CA HIS A 94 10.01 18.83 -3.28
C HIS A 94 9.25 17.60 -2.74
N MET A 95 9.70 16.40 -3.11
CA MET A 95 9.01 15.15 -2.74
C MET A 95 8.89 14.94 -1.23
N GLU A 96 9.77 15.55 -0.45
CA GLU A 96 9.73 15.57 1.03
C GLU A 96 8.49 16.24 1.61
N LYS A 97 7.77 17.06 0.81
CA LYS A 97 6.56 17.79 1.22
C LYS A 97 5.27 17.08 0.80
N LEU A 98 5.38 15.99 0.05
CA LEU A 98 4.20 15.28 -0.43
C LEU A 98 3.49 14.57 0.71
N ASP A 99 2.15 14.56 0.63
CA ASP A 99 1.33 13.77 1.55
C ASP A 99 1.60 12.28 1.33
N ALA A 100 2.03 11.59 2.39
CA ALA A 100 2.46 10.21 2.30
C ALA A 100 1.32 9.28 1.88
N TRP A 101 0.10 9.52 2.39
CA TRP A 101 -1.07 8.70 2.04
C TRP A 101 -1.41 8.80 0.56
N SER A 102 -1.40 10.02 0.01
CA SER A 102 -1.65 10.27 -1.41
C SER A 102 -0.59 9.62 -2.31
N CYS A 103 0.65 9.50 -1.84
CA CYS A 103 1.72 8.79 -2.56
C CYS A 103 1.55 7.27 -2.52
N MET A 104 0.91 6.73 -1.49
CA MET A 104 0.65 5.29 -1.36
C MET A 104 -0.65 4.88 -2.07
N LYS A 105 -1.76 5.57 -1.79
CA LYS A 105 -3.09 5.23 -2.31
C LYS A 105 -3.40 6.03 -3.57
N ASN A 106 -2.58 5.87 -4.61
CA ASN A 106 -2.71 6.60 -5.87
C ASN A 106 -3.23 5.67 -6.98
N ASP A 107 -4.55 5.59 -7.09
CA ASP A 107 -5.21 4.67 -8.02
C ASP A 107 -5.00 5.07 -9.48
N ALA A 108 -4.88 4.06 -10.35
CA ALA A 108 -4.75 4.22 -11.79
C ALA A 108 -3.67 5.26 -12.20
N PHE A 109 -2.54 5.30 -11.49
CA PHE A 109 -1.50 6.32 -11.67
C PHE A 109 -1.06 6.53 -13.12
N LEU A 110 -0.87 5.43 -13.88
CA LEU A 110 -0.50 5.50 -15.29
C LEU A 110 -1.53 6.24 -16.16
N ASP A 111 -2.82 6.17 -15.82
CA ASP A 111 -3.91 6.81 -16.58
C ASP A 111 -3.98 8.32 -16.34
N GLN A 112 -3.22 8.85 -15.36
CA GLN A 112 -3.17 10.27 -15.06
C GLN A 112 -2.35 11.10 -16.05
N GLY A 113 -1.72 10.45 -17.05
CA GLY A 113 -1.02 11.17 -18.12
C GLY A 113 0.30 11.83 -17.73
N ARG A 114 0.84 11.55 -16.53
CA ARG A 114 2.07 12.16 -16.01
C ARG A 114 3.30 11.72 -16.78
N ALA A 115 4.30 12.58 -16.86
CA ALA A 115 5.61 12.30 -17.44
C ALA A 115 6.70 12.92 -16.57
N PHE A 116 7.86 12.26 -16.51
CA PHE A 116 8.96 12.67 -15.65
C PHE A 116 10.29 12.62 -16.40
N ASP A 117 11.26 13.38 -15.92
CA ASP A 117 12.63 13.32 -16.45
C ASP A 117 13.39 12.08 -15.98
N ARG A 118 12.99 11.52 -14.82
CA ARG A 118 13.56 10.32 -14.19
C ARG A 118 12.52 9.20 -14.14
N TRP A 119 12.96 7.96 -13.94
CA TRP A 119 12.05 6.82 -13.84
C TRP A 119 11.23 6.85 -12.55
N CYS A 120 9.91 6.85 -12.67
CA CYS A 120 8.99 6.61 -11.57
C CYS A 120 8.59 5.13 -11.55
N VAL A 121 9.06 4.38 -10.55
CA VAL A 121 8.77 2.95 -10.36
C VAL A 121 7.66 2.81 -9.32
N VAL A 122 6.52 2.26 -9.73
CA VAL A 122 5.29 2.21 -8.94
C VAL A 122 4.70 0.81 -8.85
N GLY A 123 4.00 0.54 -7.74
CA GLY A 123 3.15 -0.63 -7.53
C GLY A 123 1.69 -0.21 -7.35
N HIS A 124 1.02 -0.81 -6.36
CA HIS A 124 -0.32 -0.47 -5.86
C HIS A 124 -1.49 -0.78 -6.80
N TRP A 125 -1.35 -0.49 -8.09
CA TRP A 125 -2.38 -0.71 -9.10
C TRP A 125 -1.97 -1.87 -10.02
N PRO A 126 -2.64 -3.03 -9.94
CA PRO A 126 -2.30 -4.19 -10.75
C PRO A 126 -2.26 -3.88 -12.25
N VAL A 127 -1.19 -4.30 -12.93
CA VAL A 127 -1.00 -4.05 -14.37
C VAL A 127 -2.12 -4.64 -15.23
N THR A 128 -2.79 -5.68 -14.75
CA THR A 128 -3.96 -6.29 -15.38
C THR A 128 -5.11 -5.31 -15.57
N LEU A 129 -5.26 -4.32 -14.68
CA LEU A 129 -6.33 -3.34 -14.74
C LEU A 129 -6.12 -2.31 -15.88
N TYR A 130 -4.89 -2.12 -16.35
CA TYR A 130 -4.59 -1.25 -17.49
C TYR A 130 -4.86 -1.92 -18.84
N ARG A 131 -4.89 -3.26 -18.90
CA ARG A 131 -5.04 -4.02 -20.15
C ARG A 131 -6.34 -4.82 -20.16
N LYS A 132 -7.42 -4.19 -20.63
CA LYS A 132 -8.77 -4.79 -20.71
C LYS A 132 -8.91 -5.97 -21.68
N ALA A 133 -8.05 -6.06 -22.69
CA ALA A 133 -8.21 -7.04 -23.77
C ALA A 133 -7.59 -8.41 -23.43
N VAL A 134 -6.43 -8.42 -22.78
CA VAL A 134 -5.78 -9.67 -22.33
C VAL A 134 -5.08 -9.40 -20.99
N PRO A 135 -5.37 -10.19 -19.95
CA PRO A 135 -4.67 -10.06 -18.68
C PRO A 135 -3.18 -10.30 -18.89
N ARG A 136 -2.40 -9.40 -18.31
CA ARG A 136 -0.95 -9.32 -18.42
C ARG A 136 -0.45 -8.95 -17.04
N PHE A 137 0.56 -9.68 -16.59
CA PHE A 137 1.14 -9.56 -15.26
C PHE A 137 2.61 -9.11 -15.33
N ASP A 138 3.14 -8.95 -16.55
CA ASP A 138 4.45 -8.38 -16.82
C ASP A 138 4.50 -6.89 -16.45
N PRO A 139 5.63 -6.38 -15.95
CA PRO A 139 5.82 -4.96 -15.72
C PRO A 139 5.48 -4.12 -16.96
N LEU A 140 4.73 -3.04 -16.74
CA LEU A 140 4.39 -2.08 -17.78
C LEU A 140 5.40 -0.93 -17.76
N LEU A 141 6.21 -0.83 -18.81
CA LEU A 141 7.20 0.23 -19.00
C LEU A 141 6.72 1.26 -20.02
N ASP A 142 6.35 2.45 -19.55
CA ASP A 142 6.12 3.61 -20.39
C ASP A 142 7.41 4.43 -20.52
N ARG A 143 8.18 4.13 -21.58
CA ARG A 143 9.46 4.80 -21.84
C ARG A 143 9.32 6.27 -22.20
N LYS A 144 8.18 6.70 -22.74
CA LYS A 144 7.97 8.12 -23.11
C LYS A 144 7.72 8.97 -21.88
N ARG A 145 7.03 8.40 -20.89
CA ARG A 145 6.66 9.08 -19.64
C ARG A 145 7.59 8.77 -18.47
N HIS A 146 8.55 7.86 -18.68
CA HIS A 146 9.45 7.29 -17.67
C HIS A 146 8.70 6.73 -16.47
N ILE A 147 7.72 5.85 -16.71
CA ILE A 147 6.95 5.17 -15.66
C ILE A 147 7.10 3.66 -15.80
N ALA A 148 7.44 2.98 -14.71
CA ALA A 148 7.48 1.52 -14.62
C ALA A 148 6.45 1.06 -13.58
N SER A 149 5.35 0.47 -14.03
CA SER A 149 4.37 -0.17 -13.14
C SER A 149 4.72 -1.66 -12.98
N ILE A 150 5.00 -2.09 -11.76
CA ILE A 150 5.55 -3.42 -11.47
C ILE A 150 4.60 -4.32 -10.65
N ASP A 151 3.38 -3.86 -10.37
CA ASP A 151 2.38 -4.65 -9.64
C ASP A 151 1.76 -5.70 -10.56
N GLY A 152 2.34 -6.89 -10.55
CA GLY A 152 1.85 -8.07 -11.26
C GLY A 152 0.54 -8.65 -10.71
N GLY A 153 -0.13 -8.02 -9.74
CA GLY A 153 -1.44 -8.46 -9.26
C GLY A 153 -1.42 -9.79 -8.50
N CYS A 154 -0.39 -10.05 -7.69
CA CYS A 154 -0.24 -11.29 -6.89
C CYS A 154 -1.45 -11.63 -5.99
N CYS A 155 -2.38 -10.70 -5.77
CA CYS A 155 -3.62 -10.90 -5.00
C CYS A 155 -4.90 -10.74 -5.84
N VAL A 156 -4.81 -10.47 -7.14
CA VAL A 156 -5.98 -10.48 -8.03
C VAL A 156 -6.32 -11.93 -8.31
N VAL A 157 -7.16 -12.53 -7.46
CA VAL A 157 -7.81 -13.80 -7.77
C VAL A 157 -8.51 -13.61 -9.11
N SER A 158 -8.15 -14.44 -10.08
CA SER A 158 -8.84 -14.55 -11.36
C SER A 158 -10.34 -14.61 -11.12
N GLY A 159 -11.04 -13.51 -11.38
CA GLY A 159 -12.50 -13.45 -11.41
C GLY A 159 -13.00 -14.30 -12.56
N GLY A 160 -13.04 -15.62 -12.36
CA GLY A 160 -13.75 -16.57 -13.21
C GLY A 160 -15.19 -16.66 -12.73
N SER A 161 -16.06 -15.90 -13.38
CA SER A 161 -17.52 -16.04 -13.43
C SER A 161 -18.17 -17.06 -12.47
N SER A 162 -18.74 -16.58 -11.37
CA SER A 162 -19.93 -17.21 -10.81
C SER A 162 -21.15 -16.62 -11.51
N THR A 163 -21.63 -17.28 -12.56
CA THR A 163 -23.02 -17.13 -12.99
C THR A 163 -23.94 -17.81 -11.97
N PRO A 164 -25.14 -17.25 -11.73
CA PRO A 164 -26.06 -17.69 -10.68
C PRO A 164 -26.62 -19.11 -10.89
#